data_AF-A0A1Y2U3I6-F1
#
_entry.id   AF-A0A1Y2U3I6-F1
#
_cell.length_a   1.000
_cell.length_b   1.000
_cell.length_c   1.000
_cell.angle_alpha   90.00
_cell.angle_beta   90.00
_cell.angle_gamma   90.00
#
_symmetry.space_group_name_H-M   'P 1'
#
loop_
_entity.id
_entity.type
_entity.pdbx_description
1 polymer ?
#
loop_
_entity_poly.entity_id
_entity_poly.type
_entity_poly.pdbx_seq_one_letter_code
_entity_poly.pdbx_strand_id
1 'polypeptide(L)' 'MSGITVVNNTSEDIHVSITATGSDFNQGGSENWYTLRANGGSDTWNYRTHNQVIRFVRSLTPGVLVETVLGVPGKTVNIY' A
#
# COMPACT_ATOMS: atom_id res chain seq x y z
N MET A 1 1.67 2.34 -19.20
CA MET A 1 1.17 2.87 -17.92
C MET A 1 1.86 2.11 -16.80
N SER A 2 2.45 2.81 -15.83
CA SER A 2 3.12 2.18 -14.68
C SER A 2 2.12 2.02 -13.52
N GLY A 3 2.24 0.92 -12.79
CA GLY A 3 1.51 0.65 -11.55
C GLY A 3 2.47 0.37 -10.40
N ILE A 4 1.96 0.35 -9.18
CA ILE A 4 2.70 -0.08 -7.99
C ILE A 4 2.08 -1.39 -7.51
N THR A 5 2.90 -2.44 -7.43
CA THR A 5 2.50 -3.74 -6.91
C THR A 5 3.00 -3.89 -5.49
N VAL A 6 2.13 -4.31 -4.56
CA VAL A 6 2.51 -4.62 -3.18
C VAL A 6 2.22 -6.09 -2.90
N VAL A 7 3.19 -6.78 -2.29
CA VAL A 7 3.11 -8.20 -1.94
C VAL A 7 3.31 -8.35 -0.42
N ASN A 8 2.40 -9.06 0.22
CA ASN A 8 2.46 -9.45 1.62
C ASN A 8 3.12 -10.83 1.75
N ASN A 9 4.41 -10.89 2.09
CA ASN A 9 5.12 -12.13 2.38
C ASN A 9 5.13 -12.50 3.87
N THR A 10 4.35 -11.78 4.69
CA THR A 10 4.22 -12.06 6.12
C THR A 10 3.34 -13.30 6.35
N SER A 11 3.36 -13.84 7.57
CA SER A 11 2.49 -14.96 7.98
C SER A 11 1.05 -14.57 8.31
N GLU A 12 0.73 -13.28 8.30
CA GLU A 12 -0.58 -12.74 8.68
C GLU A 12 -1.17 -11.88 7.56
N ASP A 13 -2.50 -11.73 7.56
CA ASP A 13 -3.14 -10.77 6.67
C ASP A 13 -2.73 -9.36 7.10
N ILE A 14 -2.47 -8.49 6.13
CA ILE A 14 -2.16 -7.07 6.40
C ILE A 14 -3.18 -6.18 5.72
N HIS A 15 -3.39 -5.00 6.28
CA HIS A 15 -4.18 -3.95 5.66
C HIS A 15 -3.24 -2.92 5.08
N VAL A 16 -3.39 -2.62 3.79
CA VAL A 16 -2.55 -1.69 3.03
C VAL A 16 -3.40 -0.52 2.53
N SER A 17 -2.86 0.68 2.63
CA SER A 17 -3.38 1.89 2.00
C SER A 17 -2.30 2.50 1.14
N ILE A 18 -2.65 2.93 -0.08
CA ILE A 18 -1.75 3.67 -0.96
C ILE A 18 -2.25 5.09 -1.10
N THR A 19 -1.59 6.01 -0.39
CA THR A 19 -1.88 7.43 -0.45
C THR A 19 -1.07 8.07 -1.56
N ALA A 20 -1.74 8.83 -2.42
CA ALA A 20 -1.07 9.59 -3.45
C ALA A 20 -0.34 10.79 -2.84
N THR A 21 0.95 10.94 -3.16
CA THR A 21 1.73 12.11 -2.77
C THR A 21 1.84 13.06 -3.97
N GLY A 22 1.27 14.27 -3.87
CA GLY A 22 1.32 15.29 -4.93
C GLY A 22 -0.06 15.80 -5.35
N SER A 23 -0.18 16.24 -6.61
CA SER A 23 -1.39 16.83 -7.25
C SER A 23 -2.68 15.99 -7.14
N ASP A 24 -2.57 14.72 -6.76
CA ASP A 24 -3.69 13.82 -6.47
C ASP A 24 -4.32 14.04 -5.09
N PHE A 25 -3.72 14.87 -4.22
CA PHE A 25 -4.25 15.22 -2.90
C PHE A 25 -5.67 15.84 -2.97
N ASN A 26 -5.95 16.59 -4.03
CA ASN A 26 -7.25 17.22 -4.27
C ASN A 26 -8.33 16.26 -4.81
N GLN A 27 -8.00 15.01 -5.13
CA GLN A 27 -8.98 13.97 -5.50
C GLN A 27 -9.58 13.25 -4.29
N GLY A 28 -9.35 13.78 -3.08
CA GLY A 28 -9.83 13.18 -1.85
C GLY A 28 -8.98 11.98 -1.49
N GLY A 29 -7.94 12.22 -0.69
CA GLY A 29 -7.22 11.17 0.01
C GLY A 29 -8.13 10.44 1.00
N SER A 30 -9.08 9.65 0.53
CA SER A 30 -9.67 8.62 1.37
C SER A 30 -8.60 7.55 1.55
N GLU A 31 -8.20 7.35 2.81
CA GLU A 31 -7.33 6.25 3.19
C GLU A 31 -8.14 4.96 3.07
N ASN A 32 -8.32 4.50 1.83
CA ASN A 32 -8.97 3.23 1.54
C ASN A 32 -7.98 2.13 1.90
N TRP A 33 -8.38 1.30 2.86
CA TRP A 33 -7.60 0.16 3.30
C TRP A 33 -8.04 -1.10 2.55
N TYR A 34 -7.07 -1.84 2.03
CA TYR A 34 -7.24 -3.10 1.31
C TYR A 34 -6.57 -4.21 2.08
N THR A 35 -7.19 -5.39 2.14
CA THR A 35 -6.58 -6.54 2.82
C THR A 35 -5.73 -7.32 1.83
N LEU A 36 -4.45 -7.49 2.11
CA LEU A 36 -3.56 -8.42 1.40
C LEU A 36 -3.40 -9.68 2.23
N ARG A 37 -3.76 -10.83 1.64
CA ARG A 37 -3.64 -12.13 2.30
C ARG A 37 -2.19 -12.45 2.63
N ALA A 38 -1.97 -13.15 3.73
CA ALA A 38 -0.68 -13.72 4.11
C ALA A 38 -0.04 -14.55 2.98
N ASN A 39 1.26 -14.81 3.10
CA ASN A 39 2.00 -15.79 2.31
C ASN A 39 1.98 -15.54 0.78
N GLY A 40 2.18 -14.29 0.38
CA GLY A 40 2.35 -13.86 -1.00
C GLY A 40 1.13 -13.19 -1.63
N GLY A 41 0.10 -12.86 -0.85
CA GLY A 41 -1.04 -12.09 -1.36
C GLY A 41 -0.61 -10.71 -1.86
N SER A 42 -1.15 -10.29 -3.00
CA SER A 42 -0.70 -9.07 -3.66
C SER A 42 -1.83 -8.30 -4.33
N ASP A 43 -1.64 -7.00 -4.48
CA ASP A 43 -2.49 -6.15 -5.32
C ASP A 43 -1.63 -5.15 -6.11
N THR A 44 -2.17 -4.67 -7.23
CA THR A 44 -1.51 -3.71 -8.11
C THR A 44 -2.39 -2.48 -8.34
N TRP A 45 -1.93 -1.35 -7.84
CA TRP A 45 -2.56 -0.06 -8.08
C TRP A 45 -2.02 0.52 -9.38
N ASN A 46 -2.83 0.40 -10.43
CA ASN A 46 -2.53 0.89 -11.77
C ASN A 46 -2.59 2.42 -11.85
N TYR A 47 -2.06 2.97 -12.96
CA TYR A 47 -2.07 4.41 -13.28
C TYR A 47 -1.34 5.30 -12.26
N ARG A 48 -0.38 4.72 -11.52
CA ARG A 48 0.49 5.46 -10.61
C ARG A 48 1.72 5.88 -11.40
N THR A 49 1.78 7.15 -11.78
CA THR A 49 2.86 7.74 -12.58
C THR A 49 3.91 8.47 -11.74
N HIS A 50 3.62 8.66 -10.44
CA HIS A 50 4.51 9.28 -9.47
C HIS A 50 4.73 8.36 -8.28
N ASN A 51 5.78 8.60 -7.50
CA ASN A 51 6.01 7.90 -6.24
C ASN A 51 4.82 8.10 -5.29
N GLN A 52 4.52 7.09 -4.49
CA GLN A 52 3.37 7.07 -3.58
C GLN A 52 3.81 6.61 -2.19
N VAL A 53 3.06 7.02 -1.18
CA VAL A 53 3.26 6.53 0.18
C VAL A 53 2.36 5.32 0.39
N ILE A 54 2.98 4.19 0.69
CA ILE A 54 2.28 2.96 1.04
C ILE A 54 2.31 2.85 2.56
N ARG A 55 1.14 2.77 3.17
CA ARG A 55 0.95 2.52 4.59
C ARG A 55 0.42 1.12 4.77
N PHE A 56 0.87 0.42 5.80
CA PHE A 56 0.31 -0.86 6.14
C PHE A 56 0.28 -1.10 7.64
N VAL A 57 -0.68 -1.92 8.08
CA VAL A 57 -0.83 -2.38 9.45
C VAL A 57 -1.11 -3.88 9.46
N ARG A 58 -0.62 -4.56 10.50
CA ARG A 58 -0.86 -6.00 10.72
C ARG A 58 -2.14 -6.25 11.53
N SER A 59 -2.77 -5.19 12.05
CA SER A 59 -4.02 -5.24 12.80
C SER A 59 -4.72 -3.87 12.75
N LEU A 60 -6.05 -3.85 12.57
CA LEU A 60 -6.89 -2.64 12.65
C LEU A 60 -7.24 -2.24 14.10
N THR A 61 -6.53 -2.79 15.09
CA THR A 61 -6.74 -2.43 16.49
C THR A 61 -6.28 -0.99 16.72
N PRO A 62 -7.06 -0.13 17.39
CA PRO A 62 -6.62 1.21 17.75
C PRO A 62 -5.30 1.20 18.52
N GLY A 63 -4.36 2.08 18.15
CA GLY A 63 -3.04 2.19 18.79
C GLY A 63 -1.93 1.31 18.19
N VAL A 64 -2.22 0.55 17.13
CA VAL A 64 -1.19 -0.21 16.39
C VAL A 64 -0.32 0.72 15.55
N LEU A 65 0.97 0.37 15.43
CA LEU A 65 1.94 1.09 14.62
C LEU A 65 1.55 1.02 13.13
N VAL A 66 1.48 2.19 12.48
CA VAL A 66 1.37 2.28 11.02
C VAL A 66 2.77 2.28 10.43
N GLU A 67 3.10 1.23 9.67
CA GLU A 67 4.34 1.12 8.93
C GLU A 67 4.21 1.86 7.59
N THR A 68 5.27 2.51 7.13
CA THR A 68 5.25 3.31 5.90
C THR A 68 6.45 3.02 5.01
N VAL A 69 6.20 2.81 3.72
CA VAL A 69 7.24 2.59 2.70
C VAL A 69 6.96 3.41 1.44
N LEU A 70 8.00 3.66 0.65
CA LEU A 70 7.89 4.38 -0.62
C LEU A 70 7.54 3.40 -1.75
N GLY A 71 6.38 3.61 -2.37
CA GLY A 71 5.99 2.94 -3.60
C GLY A 71 6.54 3.68 -4.82
N VAL A 72 7.30 2.96 -5.66
CA VAL A 72 7.85 3.50 -6.92
C VAL A 72 7.11 2.87 -8.10
N PRO A 73 6.56 3.66 -9.03
CA PRO A 73 5.93 3.15 -10.24
C PRO A 73 6.80 2.16 -11.01
N GLY A 74 6.20 1.03 -11.43
CA GLY A 74 6.89 -0.05 -12.14
C GLY A 74 7.78 -0.93 -11.25
N LYS A 75 7.72 -0.76 -9.92
CA LYS A 75 8.42 -1.61 -8.95
C LYS A 75 7.43 -2.36 -8.06
N THR A 76 7.87 -3.54 -7.63
CA THR A 76 7.18 -4.34 -6.61
C THR A 76 7.71 -4.00 -5.24
N VAL A 77 6.80 -3.75 -4.30
CA VAL A 77 7.08 -3.57 -2.88
C VAL A 77 6.76 -4.87 -2.16
N ASN A 78 7.74 -5.44 -1.47
CA ASN A 78 7.58 -6.68 -0.71
C ASN A 78 7.60 -6.34 0.78
N ILE A 79 6.56 -6.77 1.49
CA ILE A 79 6.41 -6.63 2.95
C ILE A 79 6.73 -7.98 3.59
N TYR A 80 7.51 -7.98 4.68
CA TYR A 80 7.98 -9.17 5.40
C TYR A 80 7.66 -9.06 6.90
#